data_AF-A0A947TH60-F1
#
_entry.id   AF-A0A947TH60-F1
#
_cell.length_a   1.000
_cell.length_b   1.000
_cell.length_c   1.000
_cell.angle_alpha   90.00
_cell.angle_beta   90.00
_cell.angle_gamma   90.00
#
_symmetry.space_group_name_H-M   'P 1'
#
loop_
_entity.id
_entity.type
_entity.pdbx_description
1 polymer ?
#
loop_
_entity_poly.entity_id
_entity_poly.type
_entity_poly.pdbx_seq_one_letter_code
_entity_poly.pdbx_strand_id
1 'polypeptide(L)'
;MLKFFYSKRGERGFTLIELLVVIAIIGILATIVLVSLNTARQKARDVRRISDLRQVALALEMYYDDNSAYPGVAASNQWTVMDTAIEAGGYITSVPTDPSTGTYQYWVPGA
;
A
#
# COMPACT_ATOMS: atom_id res chain seq x y z
N MET A 1 13.78 -54.75 -53.92
CA MET A 1 14.01 -54.51 -52.48
C MET A 1 14.12 -53.02 -52.28
N LEU A 2 13.13 -52.38 -51.63
CA LEU A 2 13.25 -51.22 -50.74
C LEU A 2 11.82 -50.75 -50.38
N LYS A 3 11.32 -51.20 -49.22
CA LYS A 3 10.13 -50.60 -48.59
C LYS A 3 10.63 -49.43 -47.74
N PHE A 4 10.46 -48.21 -48.22
CA PHE A 4 10.62 -47.03 -47.37
C PHE A 4 9.46 -47.01 -46.38
N PHE A 5 9.79 -47.22 -45.10
CA PHE A 5 8.91 -47.00 -43.97
C PHE A 5 8.50 -45.52 -43.94
N TYR A 6 7.34 -45.18 -44.49
CA TYR A 6 6.76 -43.85 -44.32
C TYR A 6 6.08 -43.75 -42.96
N SER A 7 6.84 -43.27 -41.97
CA SER A 7 6.33 -42.98 -40.63
C SER A 7 5.37 -41.79 -40.68
N LYS A 8 4.06 -42.04 -40.68
CA LYS A 8 3.03 -41.03 -40.40
C LYS A 8 3.19 -40.54 -38.94
N ARG A 9 3.88 -39.42 -38.74
CA ARG A 9 3.74 -38.64 -37.50
C ARG A 9 2.31 -38.13 -37.45
N GLY A 10 1.54 -38.57 -36.45
CA GLY A 10 0.23 -38.03 -36.15
C GLY A 10 0.40 -36.67 -35.50
N GLU A 11 0.37 -35.61 -36.30
CA GLU A 11 0.27 -34.25 -35.79
C GLU A 11 -1.12 -34.10 -35.15
N ARG A 12 -1.14 -34.06 -33.81
CA ARG A 12 -2.35 -33.78 -33.04
C ARG A 12 -2.62 -32.28 -33.15
N GLY A 13 -3.62 -31.91 -33.95
CA GLY A 13 -4.09 -30.52 -34.04
C GLY A 13 -4.80 -30.09 -32.76
N PHE A 14 -4.65 -28.82 -32.39
CA PHE A 14 -5.35 -28.20 -31.27
C PHE A 14 -6.84 -28.07 -31.60
N THR A 15 -7.72 -28.51 -30.71
CA THR A 15 -9.17 -28.36 -30.92
C THR A 15 -9.63 -26.97 -30.44
N LEU A 16 -10.68 -26.43 -31.09
CA LEU A 16 -11.28 -25.16 -30.65
C LEU A 16 -11.83 -25.24 -29.23
N ILE A 17 -12.30 -26.41 -28.80
CA ILE A 17 -12.82 -26.63 -27.46
C ILE A 17 -11.71 -26.62 -26.40
N GLU A 18 -10.52 -27.16 -26.71
CA GLU A 18 -9.36 -27.06 -25.82
C GLU A 18 -8.95 -25.60 -25.60
N LEU A 19 -8.95 -24.77 -26.66
CA LEU A 19 -8.65 -23.34 -26.52
C LEU A 19 -9.70 -22.61 -25.69
N LEU A 20 -10.98 -22.93 -25.94
CA LEU A 20 -12.11 -22.30 -25.27
C LEU A 20 -12.12 -22.57 -23.77
N VAL A 21 -11.83 -23.81 -23.34
CA VAL A 21 -11.76 -24.16 -21.93
C VAL A 21 -10.58 -23.45 -21.24
N VAL A 22 -9.44 -23.31 -21.91
CA VAL A 22 -8.26 -22.64 -21.34
C VAL A 22 -8.54 -21.17 -21.04
N ILE A 23 -9.10 -20.41 -22.00
CA ILE A 23 -9.42 -18.99 -21.77
C ILE A 23 -10.51 -18.82 -20.71
N ALA A 24 -11.45 -19.76 -20.60
CA ALA A 24 -12.47 -19.76 -19.56
C ALA A 24 -11.84 -19.91 -18.16
N ILE A 25 -10.91 -20.85 -17.99
CA ILE A 25 -10.19 -21.05 -16.72
C ILE A 25 -9.32 -19.82 -16.39
N ILE A 26 -8.58 -19.27 -17.36
CA ILE A 26 -7.77 -18.06 -17.17
C ILE A 26 -8.65 -16.88 -16.74
N GLY A 27 -9.84 -16.71 -17.34
CA GLY A 27 -10.80 -15.67 -16.96
C GLY A 27 -11.26 -15.80 -15.50
N ILE A 28 -11.59 -17.01 -15.05
CA ILE A 28 -11.99 -17.27 -13.67
C ILE A 28 -10.83 -16.93 -12.71
N LEU A 29 -9.64 -17.43 -12.97
CA LEU A 29 -8.46 -17.17 -12.13
C LEU A 29 -8.12 -15.67 -12.08
N ALA A 30 -8.19 -14.96 -13.21
CA ALA A 30 -7.90 -13.54 -13.30
C ALA A 30 -8.84 -12.70 -12.42
N THR A 31 -10.13 -13.01 -12.39
CA THR A 31 -11.11 -12.26 -11.57
C THR A 31 -10.84 -12.42 -10.06
N ILE A 32 -10.50 -13.63 -9.60
CA ILE A 32 -10.16 -13.89 -8.20
C ILE A 32 -8.91 -13.09 -7.79
N VAL A 33 -7.89 -13.07 -8.66
CA VAL A 33 -6.66 -12.31 -8.42
C VAL A 33 -6.95 -10.82 -8.27
N LEU A 34 -7.78 -10.24 -9.15
CA LEU A 34 -8.12 -8.81 -9.08
C LEU A 34 -8.80 -8.42 -7.76
N VAL A 35 -9.76 -9.22 -7.28
CA VAL A 35 -10.44 -8.98 -5.99
C VAL A 35 -9.45 -9.07 -4.83
N SER A 36 -8.56 -10.07 -4.85
CA SER A 36 -7.54 -10.26 -3.81
C SER A 36 -6.55 -9.09 -3.75
N LEU A 37 -6.17 -8.53 -4.90
CA LEU A 37 -5.24 -7.41 -5.00
C LEU A 37 -5.81 -6.13 -4.40
N ASN A 38 -7.10 -5.85 -4.62
CA ASN A 38 -7.75 -4.67 -4.05
C ASN A 38 -7.72 -4.70 -2.50
N THR A 39 -8.00 -5.87 -1.93
CA THR A 39 -7.95 -6.07 -0.47
C THR A 39 -6.52 -5.96 0.06
N ALA A 40 -5.54 -6.55 -0.63
CA ALA A 40 -4.13 -6.45 -0.25
C ALA A 40 -3.63 -5.00 -0.26
N ARG A 41 -4.03 -4.20 -1.26
CA ARG A 41 -3.70 -2.77 -1.34
C ARG A 41 -4.31 -1.97 -0.19
N GLN A 42 -5.54 -2.26 0.22
CA GLN A 42 -6.17 -1.62 1.38
C GLN A 42 -5.38 -1.93 2.66
N LYS A 43 -5.11 -3.22 2.91
CA LYS A 43 -4.32 -3.65 4.08
C LYS A 43 -2.92 -3.05 4.11
N ALA A 44 -2.26 -2.93 2.95
CA ALA A 44 -0.94 -2.29 2.86
C ALA A 44 -0.99 -0.80 3.25
N ARG A 45 -2.03 -0.06 2.84
CA ARG A 45 -2.24 1.32 3.27
C ARG A 45 -2.51 1.41 4.77
N ASP A 46 -3.27 0.47 5.34
CA ASP A 46 -3.56 0.46 6.79
C ASP A 46 -2.30 0.23 7.61
N VAL A 47 -1.48 -0.74 7.20
CA VAL A 47 -0.18 -1.03 7.86
C VAL A 47 0.74 0.19 7.78
N ARG A 48 0.79 0.86 6.63
CA ARG A 48 1.55 2.11 6.48
C ARG A 48 1.03 3.20 7.41
N ARG A 49 -0.29 3.45 7.44
CA ARG A 49 -0.90 4.44 8.34
C ARG A 49 -0.58 4.18 9.81
N ILE A 50 -0.62 2.93 10.27
CA ILE A 50 -0.26 2.56 11.64
C ILE A 50 1.22 2.85 11.93
N SER A 51 2.12 2.52 10.98
CA SER A 51 3.55 2.81 11.11
C SER A 51 3.82 4.32 11.17
N ASP A 52 3.18 5.07 10.28
CA ASP A 52 3.31 6.53 10.19
C ASP A 52 2.88 7.20 11.50
N LEU A 53 1.70 6.83 12.03
CA LEU A 53 1.19 7.38 13.30
C LEU A 53 2.11 7.06 14.50
N ARG A 54 2.74 5.88 14.52
CA ARG A 54 3.71 5.52 15.57
C ARG A 54 4.97 6.38 15.51
N GLN A 55 5.46 6.69 14.31
CA GLN A 55 6.62 7.57 14.13
C GLN A 55 6.29 9.00 14.60
N VAL A 56 5.11 9.51 14.24
CA VAL A 56 4.65 10.83 14.70
C VAL A 56 4.45 10.86 16.22
N ALA A 57 3.84 9.82 16.82
CA ALA A 57 3.66 9.74 18.27
C ALA A 57 5.00 9.75 19.02
N LEU A 58 6.00 8.98 18.56
CA LEU A 58 7.34 8.99 19.14
C LEU A 58 7.98 10.38 19.05
N ALA A 59 7.87 11.03 17.90
CA ALA A 59 8.44 12.37 17.71
C ALA A 59 7.75 13.43 18.59
N LEU A 60 6.43 13.30 18.82
CA LEU A 60 5.68 14.14 19.76
C LEU A 60 6.10 13.91 21.22
N GLU A 61 6.36 12.67 21.62
CA GLU A 61 6.89 12.34 22.96
C GLU A 61 8.27 12.96 23.17
N MET A 62 9.17 12.82 22.19
CA MET A 62 10.51 13.45 22.25
C MET A 62 10.43 14.98 22.33
N TYR A 63 9.51 15.60 21.58
CA TYR A 63 9.28 17.04 21.67
C TYR A 63 8.79 17.45 23.07
N TYR A 64 7.86 16.68 23.65
CA TYR A 64 7.34 16.94 24.98
C TYR A 64 8.41 16.83 26.07
N ASP A 65 9.29 15.84 25.97
CA ASP A 65 10.42 15.69 26.90
C ASP A 65 11.33 16.93 26.93
N ASP A 66 11.55 17.55 25.77
CA ASP A 66 12.42 18.73 25.64
C ASP A 66 11.70 20.05 25.95
N ASN A 67 10.42 20.18 25.61
CA ASN A 67 9.69 21.46 25.64
C ASN A 67 8.60 21.51 26.73
N SER A 68 8.37 20.41 27.46
CA SER A 68 7.32 20.25 28.47
C SER A 68 5.90 20.57 28.00
N ALA A 69 5.68 20.62 26.69
CA ALA A 69 4.41 20.91 26.03
C ALA A 69 4.36 20.22 24.68
N TYR A 70 3.16 19.90 24.19
CA TYR A 70 3.00 19.41 22.82
C TYR A 70 2.97 20.57 21.81
N PRO A 71 3.42 20.34 20.56
CA PRO A 71 3.25 21.33 19.49
C PRO A 71 1.76 21.61 19.25
N GLY A 72 1.41 22.85 18.88
CA GLY A 72 0.04 23.21 18.47
C GLY A 72 -0.87 23.82 19.55
N VAL A 73 -0.43 23.89 20.82
CA VAL A 73 -1.22 24.50 21.91
C VAL A 73 -1.29 26.03 21.78
N ALA A 74 -0.33 26.68 21.10
CA ALA A 74 -0.22 28.14 21.06
C ALA A 74 -0.84 28.83 19.82
N ALA A 75 -1.18 28.09 18.76
CA ALA A 75 -1.72 28.70 17.54
C ALA A 75 -2.58 27.70 16.73
N SER A 76 -3.90 27.81 16.92
CA SER A 76 -4.92 27.49 15.92
C SER A 76 -4.78 26.15 15.18
N ASN A 77 -4.92 24.99 15.81
CA ASN A 77 -5.29 23.70 15.19
C ASN A 77 -4.72 23.41 13.78
N GLN A 78 -3.49 23.86 13.49
CA GLN A 78 -2.94 23.88 12.14
C GLN A 78 -1.88 22.80 12.08
N TRP A 79 -2.18 21.77 11.30
CA TRP A 79 -1.27 20.69 10.92
C TRP A 79 0.14 21.21 10.56
N THR A 80 0.21 22.33 9.85
CA THR A 80 1.46 22.99 9.43
C THR A 80 2.34 23.45 10.59
N VAL A 81 1.76 23.83 11.73
CA VAL A 81 2.51 24.30 12.91
C VAL A 81 3.13 23.11 13.66
N MET A 82 2.50 21.93 13.61
CA MET A 82 3.09 20.69 14.15
C MET A 82 4.23 20.19 13.27
N ASP A 83 3.96 20.13 11.97
CA ASP A 83 4.91 19.63 10.97
C ASP A 83 6.24 20.37 11.07
N THR A 84 6.15 21.70 11.01
CA THR A 84 7.32 22.57 11.19
C THR A 84 7.98 22.45 12.56
N ALA A 85 7.24 22.28 13.66
CA ALA A 85 7.83 22.17 15.00
C ALA A 85 8.60 20.86 15.23
N ILE A 86 8.09 19.74 14.72
CA ILE A 86 8.70 18.42 14.90
C ILE A 86 9.82 18.20 13.88
N GLU A 87 9.67 18.66 12.64
CA GLU A 87 10.71 18.61 11.61
C GLU A 87 11.86 19.60 11.91
N ALA A 88 11.56 20.86 12.23
CA ALA A 88 12.62 21.84 12.55
C ALA A 88 13.30 21.55 13.89
N GLY A 89 12.60 20.88 14.82
CA GLY A 89 13.17 20.37 16.06
C GLY A 89 14.05 19.11 15.86
N GLY A 90 14.05 18.51 14.67
CA GLY A 90 14.87 17.33 14.35
C GLY A 90 14.36 16.02 14.94
N TYR A 91 13.12 16.00 15.45
CA TYR A 91 12.50 14.82 16.05
C TYR A 91 11.96 13.82 15.00
N ILE A 92 11.75 14.29 13.77
CA ILE A 92 11.42 13.47 12.61
C ILE A 92 12.06 14.07 11.34
N THR A 93 12.46 13.23 10.39
CA THR A 93 13.13 13.70 9.15
C THR A 93 12.15 14.26 8.11
N SER A 94 10.90 13.81 8.15
CA SER A 94 9.80 14.32 7.34
C SER A 94 8.50 13.77 7.92
N VAL A 95 7.45 14.57 8.07
CA VAL A 95 6.16 14.06 8.52
C VAL A 95 5.53 13.19 7.44
N PRO A 96 5.20 11.92 7.76
CA PRO A 96 4.55 11.04 6.81
C PRO A 96 3.21 11.59 6.35
N THR A 97 2.85 11.33 5.09
CA THR A 97 1.57 11.74 4.49
C THR A 97 0.61 10.56 4.39
N ASP A 98 -0.69 10.81 4.59
CA ASP A 98 -1.69 9.76 4.46
C ASP A 98 -1.72 9.23 3.01
N PRO A 99 -1.59 7.91 2.78
CA PRO A 99 -1.67 7.30 1.46
C PRO A 99 -2.98 7.51 0.70
N SER A 100 -4.03 8.01 1.35
CA SER A 100 -5.37 8.21 0.80
C SER A 100 -5.77 9.67 0.65
N THR A 101 -5.42 10.52 1.61
CA THR A 101 -5.83 11.94 1.66
C THR A 101 -4.67 12.92 1.58
N GLY A 102 -3.43 12.46 1.73
CA GLY A 102 -2.21 13.26 1.62
C GLY A 102 -1.79 13.99 2.89
N THR A 103 -2.62 14.03 3.94
CA THR A 103 -2.31 14.76 5.19
C THR A 103 -2.99 14.06 6.37
N TYR A 104 -2.24 13.76 7.43
CA TYR A 104 -2.86 13.32 8.68
C TYR A 104 -3.40 14.54 9.43
N GLN A 105 -4.35 14.34 10.34
CA GLN A 105 -4.82 15.39 11.23
C GLN A 105 -4.73 14.83 12.65
N TYR A 106 -4.17 15.62 13.56
CA TYR A 106 -4.16 15.30 14.98
C TYR A 106 -4.95 16.40 15.70
N TRP A 107 -5.58 16.01 16.80
CA TRP A 107 -6.36 16.90 17.63
C TRP A 107 -5.72 16.97 19.02
N VAL A 108 -5.52 18.18 19.52
CA VAL A 108 -5.02 18.42 20.87
C VAL A 108 -6.22 18.69 21.79
N PRO A 109 -6.46 17.86 22.82
CA PRO A 109 -7.48 18.16 23.81
C PRO A 109 -7.11 19.40 24.61
N GLY A 110 -7.99 20.41 24.64
CA GLY A 110 -7.86 21.56 25.54
C GLY A 110 -7.18 22.82 24.97
N ALA A 111 -7.15 22.98 23.65
CA ALA A 111 -6.99 24.29 23.00
C ALA A 111 -8.32 25.06 22.97
#